data_AF-A0A2K3J1N2-F1
#
_entry.id   AF-A0A2K3J1N2-F1
#
_cell.length_a   1.000
_cell.length_b   1.000
_cell.length_c   1.000
_cell.angle_alpha   90.00
_cell.angle_beta   90.00
_cell.angle_gamma   90.00
#
_symmetry.space_group_name_H-M   'P 1'
#
loop_
_entity.id
_entity.type
_entity.pdbx_description
1 polymer ?
#
loop_
_entity_poly.entity_id
_entity_poly.type
_entity_poly.pdbx_seq_one_letter_code
_entity_poly.pdbx_strand_id
1 'polypeptide(L)'
;MDDANLRKIYEQYWLHARHVENERLWFTNIYAVIVAGFLAYLGVVENNNPINLILIFFLLILSLFGYIITQAWNIPFVIFSRLAEEIAICEWKLPEEYRRFTKYSKGYDYYKFIGIGKLSIRISASRAFIGFYSIMIGVFIALSYQIIRNINDYKEISMVFIVVSVTFYFYYHLYLEKKTLVKIRTQFNERVNKCLDKKKTS
;
A
#
# COMPACT_ATOMS: atom_id res chain seq x y z
N MET A 1 31.34 -17.43 0.99
CA MET A 1 30.35 -17.66 -0.07
C MET A 1 30.84 -16.94 -1.31
N ASP A 2 30.77 -17.58 -2.48
CA ASP A 2 31.37 -17.05 -3.71
C ASP A 2 30.57 -15.84 -4.20
N ASP A 3 31.24 -14.78 -4.67
CA ASP A 3 30.59 -13.51 -5.09
C ASP A 3 29.53 -13.73 -6.19
N ALA A 4 29.75 -14.69 -7.09
CA ALA A 4 28.79 -15.06 -8.11
C ALA A 4 27.47 -15.61 -7.54
N ASN A 5 27.53 -16.41 -6.47
CA ASN A 5 26.35 -16.94 -5.80
C ASN A 5 25.62 -15.84 -5.03
N LEU A 6 26.38 -14.95 -4.38
CA LEU A 6 25.82 -13.80 -3.66
C LEU A 6 25.04 -12.85 -4.58
N ARG A 7 25.60 -12.57 -5.76
CA ARG A 7 24.94 -11.75 -6.79
C ARG A 7 23.62 -12.36 -7.26
N LYS A 8 23.56 -13.68 -7.45
CA LYS A 8 22.33 -14.39 -7.81
C LYS A 8 21.26 -14.27 -6.72
N ILE A 9 21.63 -14.44 -5.46
CA ILE A 9 20.68 -14.30 -4.33
C ILE A 9 20.16 -12.86 -4.23
N TYR A 10 21.05 -11.87 -4.34
CA TYR A 10 20.65 -10.46 -4.38
C TYR A 10 19.65 -10.18 -5.51
N GLU A 11 19.93 -10.69 -6.71
CA GLU A 11 19.06 -10.54 -7.88
C GLU A 11 17.69 -11.19 -7.67
N GLN A 12 17.64 -12.39 -7.06
CA GLN A 12 16.38 -13.06 -6.75
C GLN A 12 15.54 -12.26 -5.75
N TYR A 13 16.12 -11.78 -4.66
CA TYR A 13 15.41 -10.91 -3.70
C TYR A 13 14.91 -9.63 -4.35
N TRP A 14 15.72 -9.05 -5.23
CA TRP A 14 15.36 -7.85 -5.98
C TRP A 14 14.19 -8.10 -6.95
N LEU A 15 14.23 -9.19 -7.71
CA LEU A 15 13.17 -9.58 -8.64
C LEU A 15 11.87 -9.87 -7.89
N HIS A 16 11.94 -10.53 -6.74
CA HIS A 16 10.76 -10.83 -5.93
C HIS A 16 10.08 -9.56 -5.42
N ALA A 17 10.85 -8.58 -4.90
CA ALA A 17 10.29 -7.31 -4.46
C ALA A 17 9.57 -6.57 -5.61
N ARG A 18 10.17 -6.51 -6.81
CA ARG A 18 9.54 -5.88 -7.99
C ARG A 18 8.31 -6.63 -8.47
N HIS A 19 8.34 -7.96 -8.44
CA HIS A 19 7.19 -8.77 -8.83
C HIS A 19 5.98 -8.45 -7.95
N VAL A 20 6.15 -8.41 -6.63
CA VAL A 20 5.07 -8.06 -5.69
C VAL A 20 4.52 -6.64 -5.94
N GLU A 21 5.39 -5.67 -6.25
CA GLU A 21 4.93 -4.32 -6.60
C GLU A 21 4.11 -4.29 -7.90
N ASN A 22 4.54 -5.05 -8.91
CA ASN A 22 3.80 -5.18 -10.17
C ASN A 22 2.45 -5.85 -9.99
N GLU A 23 2.36 -6.92 -9.19
CA GLU A 23 1.08 -7.59 -8.88
C GLU A 23 0.09 -6.62 -8.24
N ARG A 24 0.57 -5.78 -7.31
CA ARG A 24 -0.25 -4.72 -6.70
C ARG A 24 -0.79 -3.74 -7.73
N LEU A 25 0.06 -3.27 -8.63
CA LEU A 25 -0.33 -2.32 -9.67
C LEU A 25 -1.34 -2.94 -10.64
N TRP A 26 -1.10 -4.17 -11.09
CA TRP A 26 -2.01 -4.89 -11.98
C TRP A 26 -3.38 -5.13 -11.35
N PHE A 27 -3.41 -5.56 -10.08
CA PHE A 27 -4.65 -5.75 -9.36
C PHE A 27 -5.45 -4.44 -9.26
N THR A 28 -4.80 -3.32 -8.90
CA THR A 28 -5.47 -2.01 -8.84
C THR A 28 -5.98 -1.55 -10.21
N ASN A 29 -5.24 -1.81 -11.29
CA ASN A 29 -5.69 -1.48 -12.64
C ASN A 29 -6.94 -2.29 -13.04
N ILE A 30 -6.93 -3.60 -12.83
CA ILE A 30 -8.09 -4.47 -13.11
C ILE A 30 -9.29 -4.00 -12.29
N TYR A 31 -9.06 -3.73 -11.00
CA TYR A 31 -10.08 -3.18 -10.12
C TYR A 31 -10.66 -1.86 -10.64
N ALA A 32 -9.81 -0.92 -11.10
CA ALA A 32 -10.26 0.36 -11.62
C ALA A 32 -11.14 0.21 -12.88
N VAL A 33 -10.79 -0.73 -13.76
CA VAL A 33 -11.60 -1.07 -14.95
C VAL A 33 -12.96 -1.61 -14.54
N ILE A 34 -13.01 -2.52 -13.56
CA ILE A 34 -14.27 -3.05 -13.01
C ILE A 34 -15.12 -1.90 -12.45
N VAL A 35 -14.56 -1.05 -11.59
CA VAL A 35 -15.27 0.10 -11.01
C VAL A 35 -15.81 1.03 -12.10
N ALA A 36 -15.00 1.37 -13.10
CA ALA A 36 -15.42 2.24 -14.20
C ALA A 36 -16.59 1.66 -14.99
N GLY A 37 -16.53 0.37 -15.34
CA GLY A 37 -17.63 -0.33 -16.04
C GLY A 37 -18.92 -0.35 -15.22
N PHE A 38 -18.82 -0.55 -13.92
CA PHE A 38 -19.98 -0.56 -13.03
C PHE A 38 -20.58 0.83 -12.83
N LEU A 39 -19.76 1.88 -12.67
CA LEU A 39 -20.24 3.25 -12.58
C LEU A 39 -20.92 3.69 -13.89
N ALA A 40 -20.38 3.27 -15.04
CA ALA A 40 -21.02 3.52 -16.33
C ALA A 40 -22.40 2.84 -16.43
N TYR A 41 -22.52 1.59 -15.96
CA TYR A 41 -23.80 0.87 -15.89
C TYR A 41 -24.81 1.58 -14.97
N LEU A 42 -24.38 2.00 -13.78
CA LEU A 42 -25.24 2.73 -12.83
C LEU A 42 -25.72 4.07 -13.39
N GLY A 43 -24.96 4.71 -14.28
CA GLY A 43 -25.39 5.96 -14.93
C GLY A 43 -26.50 5.79 -15.97
N VAL A 44 -26.76 4.56 -16.44
CA VAL A 44 -27.75 4.27 -17.50
C VAL A 44 -29.03 3.63 -16.95
N VAL A 45 -28.94 2.91 -15.83
CA VAL A 45 -30.06 2.13 -15.27
C VAL A 45 -30.85 2.97 -14.25
N GLU A 46 -32.17 2.82 -14.23
CA GLU A 46 -33.02 3.50 -13.24
C GLU A 46 -32.61 3.17 -11.79
N ASN A 47 -32.59 4.19 -10.94
CA ASN A 47 -32.07 4.12 -9.57
C ASN A 47 -32.78 3.08 -8.67
N ASN A 48 -34.01 2.68 -8.99
CA ASN A 48 -34.82 1.79 -8.17
C ASN A 48 -34.60 0.29 -8.46
N ASN A 49 -33.62 -0.06 -9.29
CA ASN A 49 -33.33 -1.46 -9.57
C ASN A 49 -32.61 -2.12 -8.38
N PRO A 50 -33.16 -3.20 -7.77
CA PRO A 50 -32.51 -3.90 -6.66
C PRO A 50 -31.13 -4.47 -7.02
N ILE A 51 -30.84 -4.67 -8.32
CA ILE A 51 -29.54 -5.07 -8.83
C ILE A 51 -28.45 -4.05 -8.45
N ASN A 52 -28.77 -2.76 -8.38
CA ASN A 52 -27.79 -1.70 -8.07
C ASN A 52 -27.15 -1.91 -6.69
N LEU A 53 -27.95 -2.30 -5.69
CA LEU A 53 -27.46 -2.55 -4.33
C LEU A 53 -26.53 -3.79 -4.29
N ILE A 54 -26.87 -4.84 -5.03
CA ILE A 54 -26.05 -6.05 -5.14
C ILE A 54 -24.69 -5.71 -5.77
N LEU A 55 -24.68 -4.91 -6.85
CA LEU A 55 -23.46 -4.50 -7.53
C LEU A 55 -22.56 -3.63 -6.63
N ILE A 56 -23.15 -2.69 -5.88
CA ILE A 56 -22.39 -1.86 -4.92
C ILE A 56 -21.81 -2.72 -3.79
N PHE A 57 -22.57 -3.70 -3.29
CA PHE A 57 -22.07 -4.62 -2.27
C PHE A 57 -20.91 -5.48 -2.79
N PHE A 58 -20.99 -5.95 -4.03
CA PHE A 58 -19.88 -6.63 -4.69
C PHE A 58 -18.62 -5.75 -4.77
N LEU A 59 -18.76 -4.48 -5.18
CA LEU A 59 -17.64 -3.55 -5.23
C LEU A 59 -17.08 -3.23 -3.84
N LEU A 60 -17.91 -3.18 -2.80
CA LEU A 60 -17.47 -3.04 -1.43
C LEU A 60 -16.60 -4.21 -0.98
N ILE A 61 -17.03 -5.46 -1.23
CA ILE A 61 -16.24 -6.66 -0.94
C ILE A 61 -14.91 -6.62 -1.69
N LEU A 62 -14.95 -6.29 -2.98
CA LEU A 62 -13.75 -6.22 -3.81
C LEU A 62 -12.77 -5.14 -3.31
N SER A 63 -13.29 -4.03 -2.78
CA SER A 63 -12.48 -2.96 -2.17
C SER A 63 -11.83 -3.39 -0.87
N LEU A 64 -12.58 -4.11 -0.01
CA LEU A 64 -12.03 -4.71 1.21
C LEU A 64 -10.96 -5.74 0.88
N PHE A 65 -11.16 -6.54 -0.16
CA PHE A 65 -10.18 -7.52 -0.63
C PHE A 65 -8.90 -6.83 -1.13
N GLY A 66 -9.05 -5.77 -1.94
CA GLY A 66 -7.92 -4.95 -2.39
C GLY A 66 -7.15 -4.30 -1.24
N TYR A 67 -7.86 -3.82 -0.21
CA TYR A 67 -7.26 -3.27 1.00
C TYR A 67 -6.41 -4.32 1.73
N ILE A 68 -6.97 -5.51 2.00
CA ILE A 68 -6.29 -6.60 2.71
C ILE A 68 -5.08 -7.11 1.91
N ILE A 69 -5.25 -7.34 0.61
CA ILE A 69 -4.17 -7.83 -0.25
C ILE A 69 -3.05 -6.80 -0.34
N THR A 70 -3.36 -5.51 -0.48
CA THR A 70 -2.35 -4.45 -0.52
C THR A 70 -1.48 -4.49 0.73
N GLN A 71 -2.09 -4.69 1.90
CA GLN A 71 -1.36 -4.88 3.15
C GLN A 71 -0.53 -6.17 3.13
N ALA A 72 -1.10 -7.29 2.67
CA ALA A 72 -0.43 -8.57 2.61
C ALA A 72 0.82 -8.53 1.71
N TRP A 73 0.74 -7.87 0.54
CA TRP A 73 1.85 -7.65 -0.38
C TRP A 73 2.90 -6.67 0.14
N ASN A 74 2.53 -5.71 0.99
CA ASN A 74 3.49 -4.79 1.59
C ASN A 74 4.52 -5.52 2.47
N ILE A 75 4.14 -6.61 3.13
CA ILE A 75 5.03 -7.40 4.00
C ILE A 75 6.21 -8.03 3.22
N PRO A 76 5.99 -8.91 2.23
CA PRO A 76 7.08 -9.53 1.47
C PRO A 76 7.88 -8.48 0.70
N PHE A 77 7.24 -7.44 0.16
CA PHE A 77 7.95 -6.32 -0.48
C PHE A 77 9.02 -5.74 0.46
N VAL A 78 8.63 -5.38 1.69
CA VAL A 78 9.56 -4.83 2.67
C VAL A 78 10.63 -5.86 3.05
N ILE A 79 10.28 -7.11 3.30
CA ILE A 79 11.26 -8.15 3.69
C ILE A 79 12.32 -8.35 2.61
N PHE A 80 11.91 -8.62 1.37
CA PHE A 80 12.86 -8.89 0.28
C PHE A 80 13.68 -7.66 -0.10
N SER A 81 13.10 -6.46 0.00
CA SER A 81 13.85 -5.22 -0.15
C SER A 81 14.98 -5.09 0.88
N ARG A 82 14.70 -5.47 2.14
CA ARG A 82 15.67 -5.39 3.25
C ARG A 82 16.75 -6.45 3.15
N LEU A 83 16.41 -7.68 2.76
CA LEU A 83 17.40 -8.74 2.55
C LEU A 83 18.37 -8.39 1.41
N ALA A 84 17.88 -7.80 0.32
CA ALA A 84 18.75 -7.32 -0.75
C ALA A 84 19.67 -6.18 -0.27
N GLU A 85 19.17 -5.25 0.53
CA GLU A 85 19.98 -4.18 1.13
C GLU A 85 21.03 -4.72 2.10
N GLU A 86 20.69 -5.72 2.91
CA GLU A 86 21.60 -6.36 3.86
C GLU A 86 22.83 -6.94 3.15
N ILE A 87 22.63 -7.68 2.06
CA ILE A 87 23.73 -8.22 1.23
C ILE A 87 24.61 -7.10 0.70
N ALA A 88 24.00 -6.03 0.19
CA ALA A 88 24.74 -4.94 -0.42
C ALA A 88 25.62 -4.17 0.59
N ILE A 89 25.11 -3.94 1.81
CA ILE A 89 25.86 -3.24 2.87
C ILE A 89 26.94 -4.15 3.45
N CYS A 90 26.58 -5.39 3.80
CA CYS A 90 27.45 -6.30 4.53
C CYS A 90 28.56 -6.91 3.68
N GLU A 91 28.21 -7.40 2.51
CA GLU A 91 29.14 -8.21 1.70
C GLU A 91 29.87 -7.33 0.67
N TRP A 92 29.13 -6.45 0.00
CA TRP A 92 29.70 -5.56 -1.02
C TRP A 92 30.29 -4.26 -0.47
N LYS A 93 30.27 -4.07 0.85
CA LYS A 93 30.85 -2.92 1.56
C LYS A 93 30.39 -1.58 1.00
N LEU A 94 29.21 -1.55 0.42
CA LEU A 94 28.60 -0.31 -0.02
C LEU A 94 28.28 0.52 1.25
N PRO A 95 28.27 1.86 1.17
CA PRO A 95 28.03 2.70 2.34
C PRO A 95 26.74 2.28 3.06
N GLU A 96 26.58 2.56 4.35
CA GLU A 96 25.31 2.29 5.07
C GLU A 96 24.12 3.08 4.46
N GLU A 97 24.45 4.12 3.69
CA GLU A 97 23.56 4.90 2.85
C GLU A 97 23.28 4.24 1.49
N TYR A 98 24.06 3.22 1.09
CA TYR A 98 23.74 2.36 -0.03
C TYR A 98 22.53 1.56 0.32
N ARG A 99 21.47 2.07 -0.24
CA ARG A 99 20.15 1.67 0.07
C ARG A 99 19.46 1.76 -1.27
N ARG A 100 19.52 0.70 -2.07
CA ARG A 100 18.95 0.82 -3.43
C ARG A 100 17.42 0.94 -3.38
N PHE A 101 16.80 0.39 -2.33
CA PHE A 101 15.41 0.67 -1.95
C PHE A 101 15.28 1.82 -0.94
N THR A 102 16.37 2.21 -0.27
CA THR A 102 16.38 3.31 0.71
C THR A 102 17.43 4.44 0.46
N LYS A 103 17.76 4.87 -0.77
CA LYS A 103 18.54 6.12 -0.99
C LYS A 103 17.80 7.28 -0.28
N TYR A 104 16.51 7.10 -0.31
CA TYR A 104 15.42 7.07 0.65
C TYR A 104 15.55 6.54 2.11
N SER A 105 16.66 6.75 2.83
CA SER A 105 16.75 6.47 4.29
C SER A 105 15.86 7.46 5.04
N LYS A 106 15.93 8.70 4.53
CA LYS A 106 14.97 9.78 4.66
C LYS A 106 13.86 9.73 3.61
N GLY A 107 13.54 8.57 3.03
CA GLY A 107 12.71 8.61 1.82
C GLY A 107 12.10 7.33 1.25
N TYR A 108 11.49 6.49 2.08
CA TYR A 108 10.19 5.95 1.62
C TYR A 108 9.20 7.07 1.17
N ASP A 109 9.59 8.34 1.32
CA ASP A 109 9.29 9.53 0.53
C ASP A 109 9.96 9.52 -0.87
N TYR A 110 9.46 8.77 -1.85
CA TYR A 110 9.54 9.24 -3.25
C TYR A 110 8.38 10.23 -3.41
N TYR A 111 8.69 11.48 -3.12
CA TYR A 111 7.81 12.64 -3.08
C TYR A 111 7.36 13.01 -4.50
N LYS A 112 6.13 12.70 -4.87
CA LYS A 112 5.45 13.56 -5.85
C LYS A 112 4.85 14.71 -5.06
N PHE A 113 5.43 15.89 -5.21
CA PHE A 113 4.87 17.13 -4.68
C PHE A 113 3.48 17.30 -5.30
N ILE A 114 2.42 16.84 -4.63
CA ILE A 114 1.05 17.20 -5.00
C ILE A 114 0.73 18.41 -4.14
N GLY A 115 1.26 19.56 -4.57
CA GLY A 115 1.07 20.83 -3.87
C GLY A 115 -0.36 21.32 -4.03
N ILE A 116 -1.16 21.14 -2.99
CA ILE A 116 -2.33 22.00 -2.71
C ILE A 116 -1.93 22.86 -1.49
N GLY A 117 -1.11 23.89 -1.72
CA GLY A 117 -0.65 24.83 -0.68
C GLY A 117 0.46 24.32 0.27
N LYS A 118 0.48 24.86 1.51
CA LYS A 118 1.52 24.65 2.56
C LYS A 118 1.47 23.28 3.27
N LEU A 119 0.56 22.38 2.91
CA LEU A 119 0.37 21.10 3.59
C LEU A 119 1.17 19.99 2.88
N SER A 120 2.40 19.73 3.33
CA SER A 120 3.24 18.67 2.76
C SER A 120 2.92 17.31 3.38
N ILE A 121 2.20 16.43 2.68
CA ILE A 121 1.88 15.07 3.15
C ILE A 121 2.84 14.05 2.51
N ARG A 122 3.46 13.20 3.34
CA ARG A 122 4.42 12.16 2.94
C ARG A 122 3.72 10.82 2.66
N ILE A 123 3.63 10.38 1.41
CA ILE A 123 2.87 9.19 1.00
C ILE A 123 3.81 8.16 0.33
N SER A 124 3.96 6.98 0.93
CA SER A 124 4.63 5.83 0.30
C SER A 124 3.70 5.15 -0.71
N ALA A 125 4.25 4.41 -1.69
CA ALA A 125 3.42 3.69 -2.68
C ALA A 125 2.35 2.82 -2.02
N SER A 126 2.71 2.02 -1.00
CA SER A 126 1.74 1.22 -0.25
C SER A 126 0.68 2.06 0.45
N ARG A 127 1.03 3.23 1.00
CA ARG A 127 0.03 4.14 1.62
C ARG A 127 -0.89 4.77 0.58
N ALA A 128 -0.41 5.01 -0.63
CA ALA A 128 -1.25 5.50 -1.73
C ALA A 128 -2.31 4.46 -2.11
N PHE A 129 -1.92 3.19 -2.28
CA PHE A 129 -2.87 2.11 -2.56
C PHE A 129 -3.85 1.89 -1.41
N ILE A 130 -3.38 1.90 -0.17
CA ILE A 130 -4.29 1.82 1.00
C ILE A 130 -5.25 3.00 1.04
N GLY A 131 -4.76 4.22 0.84
CA GLY A 131 -5.59 5.42 0.79
C GLY A 131 -6.65 5.34 -0.30
N PHE A 132 -6.27 4.84 -1.49
CA PHE A 132 -7.20 4.57 -2.58
C PHE A 132 -8.30 3.58 -2.16
N TYR A 133 -7.96 2.42 -1.60
CA TYR A 133 -8.98 1.45 -1.17
C TYR A 133 -9.84 1.97 0.00
N SER A 134 -9.27 2.74 0.94
CA SER A 134 -10.05 3.40 2.00
C SER A 134 -11.05 4.41 1.45
N ILE A 135 -10.68 5.18 0.41
CA ILE A 135 -11.59 6.07 -0.31
C ILE A 135 -12.71 5.26 -0.96
N MET A 136 -12.37 4.20 -1.70
CA MET A 136 -13.36 3.37 -2.39
C MET A 136 -14.35 2.69 -1.43
N ILE A 137 -13.87 2.16 -0.29
CA ILE A 137 -14.72 1.61 0.78
C ILE A 137 -15.70 2.68 1.27
N GLY A 138 -15.23 3.90 1.52
CA GLY A 138 -16.08 5.01 1.92
C GLY A 138 -17.13 5.36 0.87
N VAL A 139 -16.75 5.40 -0.41
CA VAL A 139 -17.67 5.67 -1.53
C VAL A 139 -18.79 4.62 -1.56
N PHE A 140 -18.45 3.34 -1.53
CA PHE A 140 -19.47 2.28 -1.64
C PHE A 140 -20.34 2.15 -0.40
N ILE A 141 -19.81 2.41 0.79
CA ILE A 141 -20.64 2.48 2.01
C ILE A 141 -21.59 3.68 1.95
N ALA A 142 -21.11 4.85 1.53
CA ALA A 142 -21.95 6.05 1.39
C ALA A 142 -23.05 5.86 0.33
N LEU A 143 -22.73 5.25 -0.82
CA LEU A 143 -23.72 4.92 -1.85
C LEU A 143 -24.73 3.86 -1.38
N SER A 144 -24.27 2.83 -0.66
CA SER A 144 -25.18 1.84 -0.05
C SER A 144 -26.11 2.51 0.95
N TYR A 145 -25.59 3.42 1.78
CA TYR A 145 -26.37 4.18 2.75
C TYR A 145 -27.43 5.05 2.07
N GLN A 146 -27.06 5.77 1.01
CA GLN A 146 -27.97 6.57 0.20
C GLN A 146 -29.15 5.74 -0.32
N ILE A 147 -28.88 4.58 -0.92
CA ILE A 147 -29.92 3.72 -1.50
C ILE A 147 -30.83 3.12 -0.42
N ILE A 148 -30.25 2.59 0.67
CA ILE A 148 -31.01 1.92 1.73
C ILE A 148 -31.92 2.89 2.47
N ARG A 149 -31.41 4.10 2.76
CA ARG A 149 -32.17 5.11 3.51
C ARG A 149 -33.01 6.02 2.62
N ASN A 150 -32.83 5.95 1.30
CA ASN A 150 -33.46 6.84 0.32
C ASN A 150 -33.27 8.33 0.70
N ILE A 151 -32.06 8.68 1.16
CA ILE A 151 -31.69 10.03 1.58
C ILE A 151 -30.99 10.72 0.42
N ASN A 152 -31.46 11.91 0.03
CA ASN A 152 -30.80 12.76 -0.96
C ASN A 152 -30.03 13.94 -0.35
N ASP A 153 -29.84 13.96 0.97
CA ASP A 153 -29.01 14.97 1.62
C ASP A 153 -27.52 14.71 1.38
N TYR A 154 -26.93 15.51 0.49
CA TYR A 154 -25.51 15.44 0.15
C TYR A 154 -24.59 15.63 1.37
N LYS A 155 -25.01 16.40 2.39
CA LYS A 155 -24.19 16.65 3.59
C LYS A 155 -24.04 15.37 4.39
N GLU A 156 -25.14 14.64 4.59
CA GLU A 156 -25.13 13.38 5.32
C GLU A 156 -24.30 12.32 4.59
N ILE A 157 -24.50 12.17 3.28
CA ILE A 157 -23.75 11.21 2.44
C ILE A 157 -22.24 11.54 2.46
N SER A 158 -21.88 12.81 2.29
CA SER A 158 -20.47 13.23 2.31
C SER A 158 -19.82 13.03 3.68
N MET A 159 -20.57 13.23 4.77
CA MET A 159 -20.08 12.96 6.13
C MET A 159 -19.79 11.46 6.32
N VAL A 160 -20.72 10.58 5.92
CA VAL A 160 -20.52 9.13 5.98
C VAL A 160 -19.28 8.72 5.19
N PHE A 161 -19.15 9.21 3.95
CA PHE A 161 -17.98 8.97 3.11
C PHE A 161 -16.67 9.37 3.82
N ILE A 162 -16.57 10.61 4.30
CA ILE A 162 -15.36 11.14 4.93
C ILE A 162 -15.01 10.33 6.19
N VAL A 163 -15.98 10.11 7.08
CA VAL A 163 -15.76 9.41 8.35
C VAL A 163 -15.25 7.98 8.10
N VAL A 164 -15.87 7.25 7.18
CA VAL A 164 -15.47 5.88 6.84
C VAL A 164 -14.07 5.85 6.22
N SER A 165 -13.80 6.68 5.20
CA SER A 165 -12.50 6.69 4.54
C SER A 165 -11.35 7.07 5.47
N VAL A 166 -11.58 8.08 6.32
CA VAL A 166 -10.61 8.50 7.34
C VAL A 166 -10.39 7.38 8.34
N THR A 167 -11.46 6.75 8.85
CA THR A 167 -11.35 5.66 9.83
C THR A 167 -10.52 4.49 9.32
N PHE A 168 -10.78 4.02 8.10
CA PHE A 168 -9.99 2.93 7.50
C PHE A 168 -8.52 3.31 7.27
N TYR A 169 -8.26 4.52 6.78
CA TYR A 169 -6.89 4.99 6.58
C TYR A 169 -6.12 5.12 7.91
N PHE A 170 -6.73 5.70 8.94
CA PHE A 170 -6.11 5.82 10.27
C PHE A 170 -5.93 4.46 10.94
N TYR A 171 -6.89 3.54 10.78
CA TYR A 171 -6.74 2.16 11.26
C TYR A 171 -5.50 1.49 10.65
N TYR A 172 -5.29 1.61 9.34
CA TYR A 172 -4.06 1.13 8.72
C TYR A 172 -2.81 1.80 9.33
N HIS A 173 -2.79 3.13 9.34
CA HIS A 173 -1.59 3.89 9.67
C HIS A 173 -1.18 3.72 11.14
N LEU A 174 -2.14 3.74 12.05
CA LEU A 174 -1.88 3.66 13.48
C LEU A 174 -1.66 2.23 13.96
N TYR A 175 -2.40 1.27 13.43
CA TYR A 175 -2.39 -0.10 13.93
C TYR A 175 -1.57 -1.05 13.05
N LEU A 176 -1.99 -1.23 11.79
CA LEU A 176 -1.45 -2.28 10.93
C LEU A 176 -0.01 -2.00 10.50
N GLU A 177 0.28 -0.77 10.07
CA GLU A 177 1.60 -0.35 9.60
C GLU A 177 2.63 -0.43 10.74
N LYS A 178 2.29 0.11 11.92
CA LYS A 178 3.18 0.05 13.09
C LYS A 178 3.46 -1.39 13.51
N LYS A 179 2.43 -2.24 13.62
CA LYS A 179 2.58 -3.62 14.10
C LYS A 179 3.48 -4.46 13.21
N THR A 180 3.39 -4.30 11.88
CA THR A 180 4.16 -5.11 10.92
C THR A 180 5.54 -4.53 10.63
N LEU A 181 5.64 -3.23 10.33
CA LEU A 181 6.90 -2.65 9.85
C LEU A 181 7.92 -2.42 10.97
N VAL A 182 7.48 -2.17 12.21
CA VAL A 182 8.41 -1.99 13.34
C VAL A 182 9.22 -3.24 13.56
N LYS A 183 8.58 -4.42 13.59
CA LYS A 183 9.25 -5.71 13.79
C LYS A 183 10.27 -6.01 12.67
N ILE A 184 9.89 -5.77 11.42
CA ILE A 184 10.80 -6.01 10.28
C ILE A 184 11.99 -5.05 10.34
N ARG A 185 11.76 -3.78 10.71
CA ARG A 185 12.81 -2.77 10.82
C ARG A 185 13.78 -3.09 11.96
N THR A 186 13.30 -3.47 13.14
CA THR A 186 14.18 -3.79 14.27
C THR A 186 15.07 -4.98 13.92
N GLN A 187 14.50 -6.05 13.38
CA GLN A 187 15.25 -7.23 12.95
C GLN A 187 16.31 -6.92 11.88
N PHE A 188 15.98 -6.05 10.92
CA PHE A 188 16.95 -5.61 9.91
C PHE A 188 18.10 -4.82 10.54
N ASN A 189 17.79 -3.82 11.37
CA ASN A 189 18.80 -2.98 12.02
C ASN A 189 19.75 -3.82 12.91
N GLU A 190 19.22 -4.79 13.65
CA GLU A 190 20.01 -5.71 14.47
C GLU A 190 21.01 -6.51 13.63
N ARG A 191 20.58 -7.04 12.47
CA ARG A 191 21.45 -7.81 11.57
C ARG A 191 22.54 -6.95 10.93
N VAL A 192 22.18 -5.76 10.46
CA VAL A 192 23.14 -4.80 9.89
C VAL A 192 24.17 -4.37 10.94
N ASN A 193 23.75 -3.99 12.15
CA ASN A 193 24.65 -3.59 13.22
C ASN A 193 25.62 -4.73 13.59
N LYS A 194 25.13 -5.96 13.75
CA LYS A 194 25.96 -7.13 14.05
C LYS A 194 27.03 -7.38 13.00
N CYS A 195 26.69 -7.14 11.74
CA CYS A 195 27.61 -7.25 10.60
C CYS A 195 28.67 -6.14 10.61
N LEU A 196 28.29 -4.90 10.90
CA LEU A 196 29.20 -3.77 11.02
C LEU A 196 30.14 -3.91 12.23
N ASP A 197 29.67 -4.45 13.35
CA ASP A 197 30.49 -4.66 14.55
C ASP A 197 31.55 -5.75 14.31
N LYS A 198 31.19 -6.86 13.65
CA LYS A 198 32.16 -7.89 13.22
C LYS A 198 33.29 -7.31 12.37
N LYS A 199 32.99 -6.30 11.56
CA LYS A 199 33.94 -5.62 10.68
C LYS A 199 34.92 -4.71 11.44
N LYS A 200 34.52 -4.17 12.60
CA LYS A 200 35.44 -3.36 13.45
C LYS A 200 36.46 -4.23 14.20
N THR A 201 36.14 -5.51 14.40
CA THR A 201 36.97 -6.46 15.14
C THR A 201 37.90 -7.30 14.26
N SER A 202 37.81 -7.20 12.92
CA SER A 202 38.67 -7.90 11.96
C SER A 202 39.66 -6.93 11.30
#